data_AF-A0A821G7I7-F1
#
_entry.id   AF-A0A821G7I7-F1
#
_cell.length_a   1.000
_cell.length_b   1.000
_cell.length_c   1.000
_cell.angle_alpha   90.00
_cell.angle_beta   90.00
_cell.angle_gamma   90.00
#
_symmetry.space_group_name_H-M   'P 1'
#
loop_
_entity.id
_entity.type
_entity.pdbx_description
1 polymer ?
#
loop_
_entity_poly.entity_id
_entity_poly.type
_entity_poly.pdbx_seq_one_letter_code
_entity_poly.pdbx_strand_id
1 'polypeptide(L)' 'AKMDNALYAISMARKIGARIYALPDDIVETKQKMLLTVFACLMASDMTVPKN' A
#
# COMPACT_ATOMS: atom_id res chain seq x y z
N ALA A 1 4.95 -9.11 14.67
CA ALA A 1 3.50 -9.04 14.33
C ALA A 1 3.13 -7.80 13.52
N LYS A 2 3.07 -6.59 14.10
CA LYS A 2 2.67 -5.38 13.34
C LYS A 2 3.62 -5.04 12.19
N MET A 3 4.93 -5.15 12.42
CA MET A 3 5.96 -4.88 11.41
C MET A 3 5.93 -5.90 10.26
N ASP A 4 5.81 -7.19 10.59
CA ASP A 4 5.71 -8.26 9.58
C ASP A 4 4.47 -8.08 8.70
N ASN A 5 3.34 -7.69 9.31
CA ASN A 5 2.10 -7.39 8.57
C ASN A 5 2.26 -6.17 7.66
N ALA A 6 2.95 -5.13 8.11
CA ALA A 6 3.22 -3.93 7.30
C ALA A 6 4.14 -4.23 6.12
N LEU A 7 5.22 -4.99 6.35
CA LEU A 7 6.12 -5.48 5.31
C LEU A 7 5.37 -6.35 4.29
N TYR A 8 4.54 -7.27 4.77
CA TYR A 8 3.72 -8.13 3.93
C TYR A 8 2.74 -7.31 3.07
N ALA A 9 2.02 -6.36 3.67
CA ALA A 9 1.07 -5.50 2.96
C ALA A 9 1.75 -4.69 1.84
N ILE A 10 2.90 -4.07 2.12
CA ILE A 10 3.67 -3.31 1.11
C ILE A 10 4.17 -4.24 -0.01
N SER A 11 4.67 -5.42 0.34
CA SER A 11 5.20 -6.39 -0.63
C SER A 11 4.10 -6.88 -1.57
N MET A 12 2.93 -7.20 -1.02
CA MET A 12 1.77 -7.65 -1.80
C MET A 12 1.20 -6.55 -2.69
N ALA A 13 1.10 -5.33 -2.18
CA ALA A 13 0.60 -4.21 -2.96
C ALA A 13 1.55 -3.84 -4.13
N ARG A 14 2.88 -3.95 -3.93
CA ARG A 14 3.84 -3.81 -5.04
C ARG A 14 3.76 -4.95 -6.04
N LYS A 15 3.50 -6.19 -5.58
CA LYS A 15 3.33 -7.36 -6.45
C LYS A 15 2.17 -7.22 -7.43
N ILE A 16 1.07 -6.56 -7.03
CA ILE A 16 -0.06 -6.26 -7.90
C ILE A 16 0.15 -5.00 -8.77
N GLY A 17 1.32 -4.36 -8.68
CA GLY A 17 1.67 -3.18 -9.47
C GLY A 17 1.36 -1.83 -8.83
N ALA A 18 0.94 -1.79 -7.56
CA ALA A 18 0.71 -0.52 -6.86
C ALA A 18 2.03 0.16 -6.50
N ARG A 19 2.16 1.44 -6.89
CA ARG A 19 3.39 2.22 -6.70
C ARG A 19 3.44 2.88 -5.32
N ILE A 20 3.68 2.08 -4.29
CA ILE A 20 3.69 2.53 -2.89
C ILE A 20 5.10 2.94 -2.42
N TYR A 21 5.17 4.15 -1.87
CA TYR A 21 6.39 4.77 -1.33
C TYR A 21 6.47 4.77 0.21
N ALA A 22 5.40 4.38 0.90
CA ALA A 22 5.39 4.32 2.36
C ALA A 22 6.38 3.27 2.89
N LEU A 23 7.03 3.60 4.01
CA LEU A 23 7.85 2.64 4.75
C LEU A 23 6.95 1.76 5.65
N PRO A 24 7.38 0.54 5.99
CA PRO A 24 6.65 -0.31 6.93
C PRO A 24 6.46 0.39 8.28
N ASP A 25 7.46 1.14 8.74
CA ASP A 25 7.39 1.95 9.96
C ASP A 25 6.25 2.98 9.92
N ASP A 26 6.01 3.62 8.76
CA ASP A 26 4.91 4.59 8.61
C ASP A 26 3.54 3.95 8.78
N ILE A 27 3.40 2.66 8.43
CA ILE A 27 2.18 1.88 8.62
C ILE A 27 2.02 1.47 10.08
N VAL A 28 3.10 1.00 10.72
CA VAL A 28 3.09 0.60 12.13
C VAL A 28 2.80 1.78 13.05
N GLU A 29 3.38 2.95 12.75
CA GLU A 29 3.17 4.22 13.47
C GLU A 29 1.88 4.93 13.08
N THR A 30 1.14 4.41 12.09
CA THR A 30 -0.15 4.98 11.63
C THR A 30 -0.03 6.44 11.16
N LYS A 31 0.99 6.76 10.35
CA LYS A 31 1.14 8.09 9.76
C LYS A 31 0.07 8.33 8.70
N GLN A 32 -1.01 9.01 9.08
CA GLN A 32 -2.21 9.18 8.25
C GLN A 32 -1.94 9.71 6.84
N LYS A 33 -1.01 10.67 6.68
CA LYS A 33 -0.63 11.20 5.35
C LYS A 33 0.00 10.14 4.45
N MET A 34 0.82 9.25 5.01
CA MET A 34 1.44 8.15 4.27
C MET A 34 0.42 7.05 3.96
N LEU A 35 -0.46 6.73 4.92
CA LEU A 35 -1.51 5.73 4.69
C LEU A 35 -2.51 6.17 3.59
N LEU A 36 -2.84 7.46 3.53
CA LEU A 36 -3.69 8.00 2.46
C LEU A 36 -3.08 7.74 1.07
N THR A 37 -1.77 7.94 0.92
CA THR A 37 -1.11 7.68 -0.37
C THR A 37 -1.08 6.19 -0.71
N VAL A 38 -0.97 5.29 0.29
CA VAL A 38 -1.11 3.85 0.08
C VAL A 38 -2.48 3.50 -0.51
N PHE A 39 -3.56 4.01 0.09
CA PHE A 39 -4.92 3.75 -0.41
C PHE A 39 -5.14 4.36 -1.80
N ALA A 40 -4.68 5.59 -2.04
CA ALA A 40 -4.78 6.22 -3.35
C ALA A 40 -4.04 5.40 -4.44
N CYS A 41 -2.82 4.91 -4.13
CA CYS A 41 -2.07 4.05 -5.05
C CYS A 41 -2.81 2.73 -5.33
N LEU A 42 -3.46 2.14 -4.33
CA LEU A 42 -4.23 0.91 -4.50
C LEU A 42 -5.47 1.11 -5.37
N MET A 43 -6.21 2.21 -5.16
CA MET A 43 -7.36 2.58 -5.98
C MET A 43 -6.95 2.86 -7.42
N ALA A 44 -5.84 3.59 -7.62
CA ALA A 44 -5.31 3.85 -8.95
C ALA A 44 -4.96 2.54 -9.68
N SER A 45 -4.35 1.57 -8.99
CA SER A 45 -4.10 0.24 -9.55
C SER A 45 -5.38 -0.49 -9.94
N ASP A 46 -6.43 -0.48 -9.10
CA ASP A 46 -7.73 -1.09 -9.44
C ASP A 46 -8.38 -0.46 -10.67
N MET A 47 -8.37 0.88 -10.75
CA MET A 47 -8.97 1.61 -11.87
C MET A 47 -8.26 1.38 -13.21
N THR A 48 -6.98 1.03 -13.19
CA THR A 48 -6.22 0.72 -14.41
C THR A 48 -6.46 -0.70 -14.94
N VAL A 49 -7.08 -1.58 -14.14
CA VAL A 49 -7.42 -2.93 -14.60
C VAL A 49 -8.79 -2.87 -15.30
N PRO A 50 -8.89 -3.20 -16.61
CA PRO A 50 -10.16 -3.26 -17.30
C PRO A 50 -11.08 -4.27 -16.61
N LYS A 51 -12.27 -3.81 -16.20
CA LYS A 51 -13.30 -4.67 -15.59
C LYS A 51 -14.06 -5.35 -16.72
N ASN A 52 -13.87 -6.67 -16.80
CA ASN A 52 -14.51 -7.56 -17.77
C ASN A 52 -15.99 -7.77 -17.45
#